data_AF-A0A8A6W681-F1
#
_entry.id   AF-A0A8A6W681-F1
#
_cell.length_a   1.000
_cell.length_b   1.000
_cell.length_c   1.000
_cell.angle_alpha   90.00
_cell.angle_beta   90.00
_cell.angle_gamma   90.00
#
_symmetry.space_group_name_H-M   'P 1'
#
loop_
_entity.id
_entity.type
_entity.pdbx_description
1 polymer ?
#
loop_
_entity_poly.entity_id
_entity_poly.type
_entity_poly.pdbx_seq_one_letter_code
_entity_poly.pdbx_strand_id
1 'polypeptide(L)'
;MLAAVVGILASIAMPLLPVTQTVASISWPQYESGTSVSAPLVSYAPVDLEATIPCRSVQDLSSSGGTVFSTLPAGAPDRERYGLIARVRPGEDGPAMFEMISRNTMLVSAPVDELSGDCAVAVSSTPDRTIATASSSTRAAGQRSSDRDLRPQLVGIFTDLPGPALDGVSVTATVDTRFATSPTVLKVAAMAVAVLATRLALWTLHRLDRADGRRHRRVLPATWWSFTRIDAAVVGTLLLWHVIGANTADDGYQLGMARAAGEAGYMANYFRWFGVPEAPFGTPFYDVLAAMTQVSTASIWMRLPALSAGILCWWVLSREVAPRLGVALRRTRLPLWTGALVFLAFWLPLNNGLRPEPIVATGVLLAWCSVERASGLWSPGPINTTY
;
A
#
# COMPACT_ATOMS: atom_id res chain seq x y z
N MET A 1 -14.44 -26.77 21.80
CA MET A 1 -15.49 -25.79 21.39
C MET A 1 -15.21 -24.39 21.92
N LEU A 2 -15.05 -24.18 23.24
CA LEU A 2 -14.80 -22.85 23.82
C LEU A 2 -13.65 -22.10 23.15
N ALA A 3 -12.46 -22.72 23.02
CA ALA A 3 -11.31 -22.12 22.35
C ALA A 3 -11.61 -21.70 20.90
N ALA A 4 -12.39 -22.50 20.16
CA ALA A 4 -12.77 -22.17 18.78
C ALA A 4 -13.71 -20.96 18.74
N VAL A 5 -14.72 -20.92 19.62
CA VAL A 5 -15.65 -19.79 19.72
C VAL A 5 -14.91 -18.50 20.09
N VAL A 6 -14.00 -18.56 21.08
CA VAL A 6 -13.17 -17.41 21.46
C VAL A 6 -12.30 -16.95 20.29
N GLY A 7 -11.64 -17.88 19.58
CA GLY A 7 -10.83 -17.55 18.41
C GLY A 7 -11.62 -16.90 17.28
N ILE A 8 -12.83 -17.41 16.99
CA ILE A 8 -13.74 -16.85 15.98
C ILE A 8 -14.19 -15.44 16.37
N LEU A 9 -14.69 -15.27 17.60
CA LEU A 9 -15.19 -13.97 18.07
C LEU A 9 -14.06 -12.92 18.10
N ALA A 10 -12.87 -13.29 18.57
CA ALA A 10 -11.71 -12.40 18.55
C ALA A 10 -11.33 -12.01 17.11
N SER A 11 -11.35 -12.96 16.17
CA SER A 11 -11.03 -12.68 14.77
C SER A 11 -12.07 -11.76 14.09
N ILE A 12 -13.36 -11.95 14.38
CA ILE A 12 -14.44 -11.10 13.88
C ILE A 12 -14.36 -9.69 14.46
N ALA A 13 -13.98 -9.55 15.74
CA ALA A 13 -13.83 -8.25 16.38
C ALA A 13 -12.62 -7.46 15.83
N MET A 14 -11.60 -8.14 15.29
CA MET A 14 -10.32 -7.55 14.91
C MET A 14 -10.37 -6.28 14.05
N PRO A 15 -11.19 -6.22 12.97
CA PRO A 15 -11.29 -5.04 12.13
C PRO A 15 -11.92 -3.84 12.85
N LEU A 16 -12.75 -4.10 13.87
CA LEU A 16 -13.50 -3.09 14.63
C LEU A 16 -12.72 -2.55 15.84
N LEU A 17 -11.63 -3.22 16.25
CA LEU A 17 -10.81 -2.80 17.38
C LEU A 17 -10.01 -1.53 17.04
N PRO A 18 -9.84 -0.62 18.02
CA PRO A 18 -9.25 0.68 17.81
C PRO A 18 -7.76 0.59 17.42
N VAL A 19 -7.34 1.60 16.66
CA VAL A 19 -5.96 1.85 16.23
C VAL A 19 -5.55 3.26 16.63
N THR A 20 -4.25 3.50 16.76
CA THR A 20 -3.69 4.83 17.00
C THR A 20 -3.15 5.37 15.69
N GLN A 21 -3.72 6.47 15.18
CA GLN A 21 -3.24 7.17 13.99
C GLN A 21 -2.24 8.27 14.37
N THR A 22 -1.17 8.39 13.61
CA THR A 22 -0.24 9.53 13.71
C THR A 22 -0.72 10.64 12.76
N VAL A 23 -1.16 11.77 13.31
CA VAL A 23 -1.65 12.91 12.52
C VAL A 23 -0.51 13.88 12.24
N ALA A 24 -0.41 14.33 10.99
CA ALA A 24 0.56 15.33 10.56
C ALA A 24 -0.16 16.53 9.94
N SER A 25 0.34 17.74 10.21
CA SER A 25 -0.12 18.98 9.60
C SER A 25 1.06 19.81 9.12
N ILE A 26 0.84 20.58 8.07
CA ILE A 26 1.78 21.56 7.56
C ILE A 26 1.29 22.92 8.02
N SER A 27 2.12 23.65 8.78
CA SER A 27 1.91 25.04 9.12
C SER A 27 2.94 25.91 8.38
N TRP A 28 2.48 27.02 7.83
CA TRP A 28 3.29 28.01 7.13
C TRP A 28 2.74 29.40 7.43
N PRO A 29 3.58 30.45 7.57
CA PRO A 29 5.04 30.52 7.36
C PRO A 29 5.92 29.78 8.37
N GLN A 30 7.13 29.38 7.95
CA GLN A 30 8.20 28.86 8.81
C GLN A 30 9.47 29.69 8.59
N TYR A 31 9.80 30.59 9.52
CA TYR A 31 10.86 31.59 9.33
C TYR A 31 12.28 31.00 9.22
N GLU A 32 12.50 29.77 9.68
CA GLU A 32 13.80 29.08 9.62
C GLU A 32 14.09 28.43 8.25
N SER A 33 13.05 28.18 7.44
CA SER A 33 13.12 27.36 6.21
C SER A 33 13.15 28.17 4.91
N GLY A 34 13.22 29.50 5.01
CA GLY A 34 12.90 30.42 3.90
C GLY A 34 11.39 30.66 3.75
N THR A 35 11.00 31.53 2.81
CA THR A 35 9.59 31.91 2.65
C THR A 35 8.74 30.86 1.94
N SER A 36 9.34 29.97 1.15
CA SER A 36 8.65 28.86 0.46
C SER A 36 9.08 27.51 1.02
N VAL A 37 8.15 26.56 1.13
CA VAL A 37 8.40 25.21 1.63
C VAL A 37 7.92 24.16 0.64
N SER A 38 8.64 23.04 0.52
CA SER A 38 8.24 21.90 -0.31
C SER A 38 7.73 20.75 0.55
N ALA A 39 6.54 20.25 0.22
CA ALA A 39 5.86 19.18 0.95
C ALA A 39 4.96 18.37 -0.01
N PRO A 40 5.55 17.58 -0.93
CA PRO A 40 4.80 16.79 -1.90
C PRO A 40 3.94 15.71 -1.23
N LEU A 41 2.61 15.87 -1.28
CA LEU A 41 1.69 14.88 -0.73
C LEU A 41 1.49 13.72 -1.70
N VAL A 42 1.74 12.50 -1.22
CA VAL A 42 1.46 11.25 -1.97
C VAL A 42 -0.05 11.10 -2.26
N SER A 43 -0.90 11.56 -1.33
CA SER A 43 -2.36 11.59 -1.48
C SER A 43 -2.87 12.69 -2.41
N TYR A 44 -1.97 13.51 -2.95
CA TYR A 44 -2.17 14.73 -3.76
C TYR A 44 -2.87 15.86 -3.01
N ALA A 45 -3.97 15.61 -2.32
CA ALA A 45 -4.73 16.60 -1.56
C ALA A 45 -4.62 16.36 -0.04
N PRO A 46 -4.64 17.42 0.78
CA PRO A 46 -4.79 17.31 2.23
C PRO A 46 -6.23 16.91 2.60
N VAL A 47 -6.46 16.52 3.85
CA VAL A 47 -7.81 16.31 4.40
C VAL A 47 -8.58 17.62 4.37
N ASP A 48 -7.95 18.66 4.91
CA ASP A 48 -8.44 20.03 4.94
C ASP A 48 -7.29 21.01 4.72
N LEU A 49 -7.62 22.20 4.22
CA LEU A 49 -6.70 23.32 4.08
C LEU A 49 -7.39 24.60 4.51
N GLU A 50 -6.72 25.35 5.38
CA GLU A 50 -7.13 26.67 5.83
C GLU A 50 -6.03 27.67 5.50
N ALA A 51 -6.40 28.82 4.94
CA ALA A 51 -5.48 29.91 4.71
C ALA A 51 -6.12 31.24 5.09
N THR A 52 -5.36 32.12 5.72
CA THR A 52 -5.74 33.49 6.05
C THR A 52 -4.63 34.42 5.56
N ILE A 53 -5.02 35.44 4.78
CA ILE A 53 -4.15 36.45 4.21
C ILE A 53 -4.63 37.82 4.69
N PRO A 54 -3.85 38.55 5.50
CA PRO A 54 -4.12 39.95 5.79
C PRO A 54 -4.07 40.78 4.50
N CYS A 55 -4.99 41.72 4.33
CA CYS A 55 -5.08 42.54 3.13
C CYS A 55 -3.83 43.42 2.93
N ARG A 56 -3.10 43.74 4.01
CA ARG A 56 -1.78 44.39 3.94
C ARG A 56 -0.76 43.60 3.09
N SER A 57 -0.68 42.29 3.25
CA SER A 57 0.24 41.44 2.45
C SER A 57 -0.13 41.42 0.96
N VAL A 58 -1.41 41.64 0.64
CA VAL A 58 -1.88 41.76 -0.75
C VAL A 58 -1.43 43.10 -1.34
N GLN A 59 -1.46 44.18 -0.56
CA GLN A 59 -1.07 45.52 -1.00
C GLN A 59 0.42 45.63 -1.33
N ASP A 60 1.29 44.87 -0.65
CA ASP A 60 2.73 44.83 -0.92
C ASP A 60 3.04 44.38 -2.38
N LEU A 61 2.13 43.62 -3.01
CA LEU A 61 2.25 43.18 -4.40
C LEU A 61 1.47 44.05 -5.41
N SER A 62 0.86 45.16 -4.97
CA SER A 62 0.01 45.99 -5.83
C SER A 62 0.74 46.57 -7.05
N SER A 63 2.04 46.88 -6.92
CA SER A 63 2.84 47.50 -7.99
C SER A 63 3.56 46.50 -8.88
N SER A 64 4.09 45.42 -8.32
CA SER A 64 4.84 44.40 -9.07
C SER A 64 3.98 43.24 -9.58
N GLY A 65 2.80 43.03 -8.99
CA GLY A 65 2.11 41.76 -9.07
C GLY A 65 2.88 40.65 -8.36
N GLY A 66 2.31 39.44 -8.37
CA GLY A 66 2.97 38.24 -7.85
C GLY A 66 2.02 37.28 -7.15
N THR A 67 2.59 36.23 -6.58
CA THR A 67 1.88 35.18 -5.85
C THR A 67 2.00 35.43 -4.34
N VAL A 68 0.88 35.67 -3.66
CA VAL A 68 0.84 35.73 -2.19
C VAL A 68 1.15 34.35 -1.62
N PHE A 69 0.42 33.33 -2.07
CA PHE A 69 0.84 31.94 -1.90
C PHE A 69 0.24 31.05 -2.99
N SER A 70 0.89 29.92 -3.25
CA SER A 70 0.35 28.85 -4.08
C SER A 70 0.75 27.47 -3.56
N THR A 71 -0.12 26.49 -3.75
CA THR A 71 0.16 25.08 -3.39
C THR A 71 1.00 24.34 -4.44
N LEU A 72 1.28 25.00 -5.58
CA LEU A 72 2.10 24.51 -6.69
C LEU A 72 3.14 25.58 -7.09
N PRO A 73 4.33 25.20 -7.59
CA PRO A 73 5.34 26.17 -7.99
C PRO A 73 4.90 26.96 -9.24
N ALA A 74 5.41 28.18 -9.40
CA ALA A 74 5.00 29.11 -10.47
C ALA A 74 5.14 28.52 -11.89
N GLY A 75 6.18 27.70 -12.14
CA GLY A 75 6.43 27.05 -13.43
C GLY A 75 5.65 25.74 -13.66
N ALA A 76 4.76 25.33 -12.75
CA ALA A 76 4.02 24.08 -12.91
C ALA A 76 3.00 24.17 -14.07
N PRO A 77 2.95 23.17 -14.97
CA PRO A 77 1.92 23.10 -15.99
C PRO A 77 0.54 22.95 -15.33
N ASP A 78 -0.49 23.54 -15.94
CA ASP A 78 -1.88 23.46 -15.45
C ASP A 78 -2.05 23.85 -13.97
N ARG A 79 -1.21 24.75 -13.43
CA ARG A 79 -1.22 25.08 -11.98
C ARG A 79 -2.60 25.51 -11.45
N GLU A 80 -3.38 26.25 -12.25
CA GLU A 80 -4.73 26.69 -11.86
C GLU A 80 -5.71 25.53 -11.80
N ARG A 81 -5.51 24.49 -12.62
CA ARG A 81 -6.38 23.31 -12.71
C ARG A 81 -6.26 22.41 -11.49
N TYR A 82 -5.06 22.32 -10.90
CA TYR A 82 -4.75 21.39 -9.83
C TYR A 82 -4.57 22.07 -8.48
N GLY A 83 -3.97 23.25 -8.43
CA GLY A 83 -3.60 23.92 -7.18
C GLY A 83 -4.62 24.93 -6.66
N LEU A 84 -4.23 25.54 -5.55
CA LEU A 84 -4.80 26.78 -5.00
C LEU A 84 -3.76 27.88 -5.20
N ILE A 85 -4.20 29.00 -5.75
CA ILE A 85 -3.35 30.15 -6.07
C ILE A 85 -4.04 31.39 -5.55
N ALA A 86 -3.37 32.12 -4.66
CA ALA A 86 -3.70 33.48 -4.28
C ALA A 86 -2.65 34.41 -4.92
N ARG A 87 -3.06 35.26 -5.86
CA ARG A 87 -2.16 36.14 -6.60
C ARG A 87 -2.72 37.54 -6.79
N VAL A 88 -1.82 38.48 -7.03
CA VAL A 88 -2.12 39.82 -7.50
C VAL A 88 -1.68 39.93 -8.96
N ARG A 89 -2.61 40.30 -9.85
CA ARG A 89 -2.29 40.71 -11.21
C ARG A 89 -2.14 42.23 -11.23
N PRO A 90 -1.03 42.77 -11.74
CA PRO A 90 -0.91 44.21 -11.94
C PRO A 90 -1.95 44.62 -13.00
N GLY A 91 -2.61 45.76 -12.79
CA GLY A 91 -3.51 46.30 -13.79
C GLY A 91 -2.70 47.06 -14.86
N GLU A 92 -2.93 46.75 -16.14
CA GLU A 92 -2.32 47.51 -17.24
C GLU A 92 -3.01 48.88 -17.42
N ASP A 93 -4.35 48.91 -17.37
CA ASP A 93 -5.20 50.10 -17.53
C ASP A 93 -6.21 50.31 -16.36
N GLY A 94 -6.00 49.64 -15.21
CA GLY A 94 -6.94 49.65 -14.07
C GLY A 94 -6.27 49.29 -12.73
N PRO A 95 -7.03 49.17 -11.62
CA PRO A 95 -6.47 48.77 -10.34
C PRO A 95 -5.92 47.34 -10.42
N ALA A 96 -4.86 47.07 -9.65
CA ALA A 96 -4.36 45.69 -9.49
C ALA A 96 -5.48 44.80 -8.92
N MET A 97 -5.56 43.57 -9.40
CA MET A 97 -6.62 42.62 -9.04
C MET A 97 -6.07 41.48 -8.21
N PHE A 98 -6.65 41.27 -7.03
CA PHE A 98 -6.43 40.06 -6.24
C PHE A 98 -7.35 38.95 -6.73
N GLU A 99 -6.79 37.77 -6.95
CA GLU A 99 -7.50 36.56 -7.34
C GLU A 99 -7.12 35.40 -6.45
N MET A 100 -8.13 34.67 -5.98
CA MET A 100 -7.96 33.37 -5.34
C MET A 100 -8.68 32.31 -6.17
N ILE A 101 -7.92 31.37 -6.71
CA ILE A 101 -8.42 30.33 -7.61
C ILE A 101 -8.06 28.97 -7.02
N SER A 102 -9.04 28.07 -6.89
CA SER A 102 -8.78 26.66 -6.59
C SER A 102 -9.38 25.78 -7.68
N ARG A 103 -8.58 24.89 -8.28
CA ARG A 103 -9.01 23.94 -9.32
C ARG A 103 -9.87 24.57 -10.43
N ASN A 104 -9.35 25.62 -11.06
CA ASN A 104 -10.00 26.45 -12.10
C ASN A 104 -11.33 27.11 -11.66
N THR A 105 -11.61 27.16 -10.36
CA THR A 105 -12.78 27.85 -9.82
C THR A 105 -12.33 29.13 -9.12
N MET A 106 -12.82 30.27 -9.59
CA MET A 106 -12.55 31.58 -8.99
C MET A 106 -13.32 31.72 -7.66
N LEU A 107 -12.60 31.72 -6.55
CA LEU A 107 -13.15 31.84 -5.20
C LEU A 107 -13.29 33.30 -4.76
N VAL A 108 -12.27 34.12 -5.00
CA VAL A 108 -12.27 35.56 -4.68
C VAL A 108 -11.69 36.32 -5.86
N SER A 109 -12.33 37.42 -6.24
CA SER A 109 -11.79 38.39 -7.19
C SER A 109 -12.18 39.77 -6.73
N ALA A 110 -11.20 40.62 -6.42
CA ALA A 110 -11.41 41.96 -5.88
C ALA A 110 -10.27 42.92 -6.30
N PRO A 111 -10.57 44.20 -6.55
CA PRO A 111 -9.55 45.23 -6.67
C PRO A 111 -8.74 45.37 -5.38
N VAL A 112 -7.41 45.49 -5.48
CA VAL A 112 -6.50 45.55 -4.31
C VAL A 112 -6.71 46.82 -3.48
N ASP A 113 -7.14 47.92 -4.09
CA ASP A 113 -7.50 49.17 -3.41
C ASP A 113 -8.76 49.04 -2.54
N GLU A 114 -9.68 48.13 -2.89
CA GLU A 114 -10.83 47.79 -2.04
C GLU A 114 -10.44 46.86 -0.86
N LEU A 115 -9.29 46.19 -0.92
CA LEU A 115 -8.73 45.36 0.15
C LEU A 115 -7.83 46.20 1.07
N SER A 116 -8.44 47.08 1.88
CA SER A 116 -7.73 48.02 2.76
C SER A 116 -8.19 47.97 4.22
N GLY A 117 -7.37 48.52 5.13
CA GLY A 117 -7.60 48.50 6.58
C GLY A 117 -7.37 47.13 7.24
N ASP A 118 -8.05 46.89 8.37
CA ASP A 118 -8.02 45.62 9.12
C ASP A 118 -8.87 44.54 8.43
N CYS A 119 -8.50 44.22 7.20
CA CYS A 119 -9.16 43.27 6.31
C CYS A 119 -8.36 41.98 6.21
N ALA A 120 -9.05 40.85 6.04
CA ALA A 120 -8.46 39.55 5.77
C ALA A 120 -9.24 38.79 4.70
N VAL A 121 -8.51 38.07 3.85
CA VAL A 121 -9.07 37.08 2.94
C VAL A 121 -8.75 35.70 3.49
N ALA A 122 -9.77 34.88 3.72
CA ALA A 122 -9.60 33.53 4.21
C ALA A 122 -10.23 32.50 3.26
N VAL A 123 -9.68 31.29 3.26
CA VAL A 123 -10.26 30.13 2.58
C VAL A 123 -10.16 28.90 3.46
N SER A 124 -11.24 28.14 3.52
CA SER A 124 -11.31 26.82 4.13
C SER A 124 -11.79 25.83 3.08
N SER A 125 -11.02 24.78 2.83
CA SER A 125 -11.30 23.75 1.84
C SER A 125 -11.32 22.38 2.50
N THR A 126 -12.47 21.72 2.43
CA THR A 126 -12.75 20.38 2.97
C THR A 126 -13.31 19.50 1.85
N PRO A 127 -13.44 18.17 2.05
CA PRO A 127 -14.01 17.30 1.02
C PRO A 127 -15.45 17.69 0.62
N ASP A 128 -16.21 18.23 1.57
CA ASP A 128 -17.63 18.54 1.38
C ASP A 128 -17.85 19.93 0.78
N ARG A 129 -17.00 20.90 1.14
CA ARG A 129 -17.15 22.29 0.71
C ARG A 129 -15.85 23.08 0.74
N THR A 130 -15.77 24.08 -0.13
CA THR A 130 -14.76 25.14 -0.08
C THR A 130 -15.42 26.50 0.09
N ILE A 131 -15.01 27.24 1.12
CA ILE A 131 -15.52 28.56 1.45
C ILE A 131 -14.38 29.54 1.40
N ALA A 132 -14.56 30.65 0.68
CA ALA A 132 -13.68 31.81 0.76
C ALA A 132 -14.44 33.04 1.24
N THR A 133 -13.84 33.77 2.16
CA THR A 133 -14.37 34.99 2.76
C THR A 133 -13.39 36.13 2.57
N ALA A 134 -13.91 37.32 2.31
CA ALA A 134 -13.13 38.56 2.32
C ALA A 134 -13.82 39.56 3.25
N SER A 135 -13.15 39.96 4.33
CA SER A 135 -13.64 40.94 5.30
C SER A 135 -13.18 42.36 4.91
N SER A 136 -13.75 42.95 3.84
CA SER A 136 -13.52 44.36 3.49
C SER A 136 -14.75 45.23 3.76
N SER A 137 -14.60 46.56 3.72
CA SER A 137 -15.60 47.50 4.23
C SER A 137 -16.67 47.98 3.24
N THR A 138 -16.71 47.55 1.97
CA THR A 138 -17.71 48.15 1.05
C THR A 138 -18.20 47.33 -0.15
N ARG A 139 -17.36 46.58 -0.88
CA ARG A 139 -17.81 45.88 -2.11
C ARG A 139 -17.20 44.50 -2.35
N ALA A 140 -15.94 44.29 -1.94
CA ALA A 140 -15.30 42.98 -1.89
C ALA A 140 -15.73 42.13 -0.68
N ALA A 141 -16.58 42.66 0.21
CA ALA A 141 -17.11 41.97 1.37
C ALA A 141 -18.07 40.86 0.92
N GLY A 142 -17.73 39.61 1.22
CA GLY A 142 -18.59 38.51 0.82
C GLY A 142 -18.02 37.16 1.15
N GLN A 143 -18.91 36.17 1.13
CA GLN A 143 -18.58 34.76 1.24
C GLN A 143 -18.96 34.09 -0.07
N ARG A 144 -18.02 33.36 -0.68
CA ARG A 144 -18.33 32.41 -1.75
C ARG A 144 -18.11 31.00 -1.23
N SER A 145 -19.09 30.14 -1.46
CA SER A 145 -19.01 28.72 -1.13
C SER A 145 -19.24 27.88 -2.38
N SER A 146 -18.56 26.73 -2.43
CA SER A 146 -18.83 25.69 -3.41
C SER A 146 -18.94 24.35 -2.68
N ASP A 147 -20.05 23.64 -2.90
CA ASP A 147 -20.31 22.32 -2.33
C ASP A 147 -19.67 21.19 -3.15
N ARG A 148 -18.52 21.48 -3.79
CA ARG A 148 -17.72 20.53 -4.56
C ARG A 148 -16.36 20.37 -3.89
N ASP A 149 -15.74 19.21 -4.08
CA ASP A 149 -14.37 18.96 -3.63
C ASP A 149 -13.36 19.75 -4.48
N LEU A 150 -13.07 20.97 -4.02
CA LEU A 150 -12.07 21.86 -4.60
C LEU A 150 -10.75 21.85 -3.82
N ARG A 151 -10.48 20.80 -3.02
CA ARG A 151 -9.20 20.68 -2.31
C ARG A 151 -8.05 20.67 -3.30
N PRO A 152 -7.05 21.53 -3.11
CA PRO A 152 -5.97 21.67 -4.09
C PRO A 152 -4.98 20.51 -3.98
N GLN A 153 -4.32 20.21 -5.08
CA GLN A 153 -3.08 19.46 -5.04
C GLN A 153 -2.03 20.31 -4.31
N LEU A 154 -1.37 19.69 -3.33
CA LEU A 154 -0.35 20.32 -2.50
C LEU A 154 0.99 19.64 -2.74
N VAL A 155 1.91 20.38 -3.36
CA VAL A 155 3.33 19.96 -3.48
C VAL A 155 4.29 20.78 -2.61
N GLY A 156 3.76 21.82 -2.00
CA GLY A 156 4.45 22.78 -1.16
C GLY A 156 3.59 24.02 -0.95
N ILE A 157 4.17 25.03 -0.34
CA ILE A 157 3.58 26.36 -0.23
C ILE A 157 4.64 27.34 -0.73
N PHE A 158 4.35 27.99 -1.85
CA PHE A 158 5.26 28.85 -2.59
C PHE A 158 4.75 30.28 -2.59
N THR A 159 5.65 31.25 -2.43
CA THR A 159 5.31 32.68 -2.37
C THR A 159 6.37 33.52 -3.08
N ASP A 160 5.95 34.64 -3.65
CA ASP A 160 6.83 35.71 -4.13
C ASP A 160 7.03 36.80 -3.06
N LEU A 161 6.33 36.72 -1.92
CA LEU A 161 6.45 37.67 -0.82
C LEU A 161 7.76 37.47 -0.03
N PRO A 162 8.44 38.56 0.35
CA PRO A 162 9.55 38.50 1.30
C PRO A 162 9.03 38.22 2.71
N GLY A 163 9.90 37.68 3.59
CA GLY A 163 9.54 37.27 4.95
C GLY A 163 8.72 38.30 5.76
N PRO A 164 9.10 39.60 5.80
CA PRO A 164 8.34 40.62 6.52
C PRO A 164 6.91 40.83 6.03
N ALA A 165 6.63 40.57 4.75
CA ALA A 165 5.30 40.72 4.15
C ALA A 165 4.37 39.52 4.45
N LEU A 166 4.89 38.47 5.09
CA LEU A 166 4.14 37.31 5.54
C LEU A 166 3.55 37.47 6.95
N ASP A 167 3.76 38.63 7.59
CA ASP A 167 3.21 38.87 8.93
C ASP A 167 1.68 38.77 8.94
N GLY A 168 1.16 37.92 9.83
CA GLY A 168 -0.27 37.58 9.91
C GLY A 168 -0.81 36.66 8.80
N VAL A 169 -0.01 36.31 7.78
CA VAL A 169 -0.38 35.26 6.81
C VAL A 169 -0.27 33.90 7.51
N SER A 170 -1.26 33.04 7.33
CA SER A 170 -1.21 31.67 7.84
C SER A 170 -1.81 30.70 6.82
N VAL A 171 -1.14 29.57 6.60
CA VAL A 171 -1.67 28.44 5.84
C VAL A 171 -1.43 27.19 6.69
N THR A 172 -2.52 26.47 6.95
CA THR A 172 -2.51 25.19 7.64
C THR A 172 -3.14 24.13 6.74
N ALA A 173 -2.47 22.99 6.57
CA ALA A 173 -3.01 21.86 5.82
C ALA A 173 -2.85 20.58 6.62
N THR A 174 -3.95 19.86 6.86
CA THR A 174 -3.92 18.57 7.55
C THR A 174 -3.61 17.47 6.53
N VAL A 175 -2.48 16.78 6.70
CA VAL A 175 -2.05 15.73 5.77
C VAL A 175 -2.88 14.47 5.97
N ASP A 176 -3.29 13.84 4.87
CA ASP A 176 -4.02 12.57 4.92
C ASP A 176 -3.10 11.42 5.32
N THR A 177 -3.11 11.13 6.62
CA THR A 177 -2.29 10.11 7.28
C THR A 177 -3.11 8.88 7.68
N ARG A 178 -4.29 8.67 7.07
CA ARG A 178 -5.26 7.64 7.50
C ARG A 178 -4.71 6.21 7.57
N PHE A 179 -3.64 5.93 6.82
CA PHE A 179 -2.99 4.61 6.80
C PHE A 179 -1.80 4.49 7.75
N ALA A 180 -1.27 5.62 8.25
CA ALA A 180 -0.17 5.67 9.22
C ALA A 180 -0.69 5.37 10.64
N THR A 181 -1.00 4.10 10.87
CA THR A 181 -1.63 3.61 12.10
C THR A 181 -0.81 2.52 12.78
N SER A 182 -0.94 2.42 14.10
CA SER A 182 -0.41 1.32 14.91
C SER A 182 -1.54 0.66 15.72
N PRO A 183 -1.47 -0.66 15.95
CA PRO A 183 -2.49 -1.33 16.74
C PRO A 183 -2.41 -0.91 18.21
N THR A 184 -3.57 -0.64 18.83
CA THR A 184 -3.64 -0.42 20.28
C THR A 184 -3.28 -1.68 21.05
N VAL A 185 -2.93 -1.54 22.34
CA VAL A 185 -2.67 -2.69 23.24
C VAL A 185 -3.84 -3.68 23.24
N LEU A 186 -5.08 -3.16 23.23
CA LEU A 186 -6.29 -4.00 23.14
C LEU A 186 -6.32 -4.82 21.84
N LYS A 187 -6.02 -4.20 20.70
CA LYS A 187 -5.97 -4.89 19.40
C LYS A 187 -4.86 -5.94 19.38
N VAL A 188 -3.67 -5.63 19.87
CA VAL A 188 -2.55 -6.59 19.99
C VAL A 188 -2.93 -7.78 20.90
N ALA A 189 -3.55 -7.52 22.05
CA ALA A 189 -4.00 -8.57 22.96
C ALA A 189 -5.05 -9.47 22.29
N ALA A 190 -6.02 -8.89 21.58
CA ALA A 190 -7.03 -9.65 20.85
C ALA A 190 -6.40 -10.48 19.71
N MET A 191 -5.40 -9.97 18.99
CA MET A 191 -4.65 -10.73 17.98
C MET A 191 -3.97 -11.95 18.63
N ALA A 192 -3.29 -11.75 19.76
CA ALA A 192 -2.65 -12.83 20.50
C ALA A 192 -3.67 -13.89 20.96
N VAL A 193 -4.80 -13.46 21.51
CA VAL A 193 -5.90 -14.35 21.91
C VAL A 193 -6.44 -15.13 20.71
N ALA A 194 -6.69 -14.50 19.57
CA ALA A 194 -7.18 -15.16 18.37
C ALA A 194 -6.22 -16.27 17.89
N VAL A 195 -4.92 -15.96 17.83
CA VAL A 195 -3.88 -16.93 17.43
C VAL A 195 -3.77 -18.09 18.43
N LEU A 196 -3.69 -17.79 19.73
CA LEU A 196 -3.52 -18.81 20.78
C LEU A 196 -4.76 -19.70 20.88
N ALA A 197 -5.96 -19.12 20.83
CA ALA A 197 -7.22 -19.85 20.88
C ALA A 197 -7.40 -20.75 19.63
N THR A 198 -7.01 -20.27 18.45
CA THR A 198 -7.01 -21.08 17.21
C THR A 198 -6.03 -22.25 17.32
N ARG A 199 -4.80 -22.00 17.79
CA ARG A 199 -3.80 -23.07 18.01
C ARG A 199 -4.30 -24.12 19.01
N LEU A 200 -4.88 -23.67 20.12
CA LEU A 200 -5.47 -24.56 21.12
C LEU A 200 -6.63 -25.36 20.54
N ALA A 201 -7.52 -24.73 19.77
CA ALA A 201 -8.62 -25.41 19.10
C ALA A 201 -8.13 -26.51 18.15
N LEU A 202 -7.16 -26.20 17.26
CA LEU A 202 -6.55 -27.17 16.36
C LEU A 202 -5.84 -28.31 17.11
N TRP A 203 -5.16 -28.00 18.20
CA TRP A 203 -4.52 -29.00 19.04
C TRP A 203 -5.54 -29.93 19.72
N THR A 204 -6.64 -29.39 20.25
CA THR A 204 -7.72 -30.21 20.82
C THR A 204 -8.42 -31.06 19.77
N LEU A 205 -8.62 -30.53 18.55
CA LEU A 205 -9.15 -31.27 17.42
C LEU A 205 -8.22 -32.44 17.04
N HIS A 206 -6.92 -32.18 16.95
CA HIS A 206 -5.92 -33.23 16.73
C HIS A 206 -5.96 -34.32 17.83
N ARG A 207 -6.21 -33.93 19.08
CA ARG A 207 -6.33 -34.89 20.20
C ARG A 207 -7.58 -35.76 20.08
N LEU A 208 -8.70 -35.19 19.65
CA LEU A 208 -9.95 -35.90 19.36
C LEU A 208 -9.77 -36.90 18.21
N ASP A 209 -9.17 -36.48 17.09
CA ASP A 209 -8.87 -37.40 15.97
C ASP A 209 -8.05 -38.61 16.43
N ARG A 210 -7.07 -38.40 17.33
CA ARG A 210 -6.28 -39.50 17.90
C ARG A 210 -7.08 -40.42 18.82
N ALA A 211 -8.08 -39.90 19.52
CA ALA A 211 -8.97 -40.68 20.38
C ALA A 211 -9.90 -41.56 19.53
N ASP A 212 -10.37 -41.04 18.39
CA ASP A 212 -11.21 -41.75 17.41
C ASP A 212 -10.42 -42.81 16.59
N GLY A 213 -9.19 -43.11 16.97
CA GLY A 213 -8.36 -44.12 16.31
C GLY A 213 -7.75 -43.69 14.97
N ARG A 214 -7.92 -42.43 14.53
CA ARG A 214 -7.26 -41.86 13.35
C ARG A 214 -5.77 -41.63 13.65
N ARG A 215 -4.99 -42.71 13.63
CA ARG A 215 -3.54 -42.64 13.82
C ARG A 215 -2.86 -42.32 12.49
N HIS A 216 -2.35 -41.11 12.35
CA HIS A 216 -1.36 -40.82 11.32
C HIS A 216 -0.07 -41.59 11.61
N ARG A 217 0.22 -42.66 10.86
CA ARG A 217 1.45 -43.44 11.03
C ARG A 217 2.70 -42.64 10.63
N ARG A 218 2.61 -41.68 9.70
CA ARG A 218 3.69 -40.77 9.27
C ARG A 218 3.13 -39.44 8.76
N VAL A 219 3.80 -38.31 9.09
CA VAL A 219 3.45 -36.96 8.61
C VAL A 219 3.84 -36.77 7.14
N LEU A 220 5.00 -37.32 6.76
CA LEU A 220 5.51 -37.33 5.39
C LEU A 220 5.76 -38.79 4.95
N PRO A 221 5.40 -39.18 3.71
CA PRO A 221 5.78 -40.46 3.13
C PRO A 221 7.29 -40.68 3.11
N ALA A 222 7.74 -41.94 3.16
CA ALA A 222 9.17 -42.27 3.06
C ALA A 222 9.82 -41.75 1.76
N THR A 223 9.04 -41.62 0.69
CA THR A 223 9.47 -41.10 -0.61
C THR A 223 9.89 -39.63 -0.56
N TRP A 224 9.55 -38.88 0.50
CA TRP A 224 10.06 -37.52 0.69
C TRP A 224 11.58 -37.45 0.84
N TRP A 225 12.19 -38.53 1.32
CA TRP A 225 13.63 -38.62 1.54
C TRP A 225 14.39 -39.28 0.38
N SER A 226 13.69 -39.76 -0.65
CA SER A 226 14.33 -40.27 -1.85
C SER A 226 14.63 -39.13 -2.83
N PHE A 227 15.78 -39.19 -3.51
CA PHE A 227 16.17 -38.24 -4.56
C PHE A 227 16.36 -38.97 -5.89
N THR A 228 15.68 -38.52 -6.94
CA THR A 228 15.68 -39.17 -8.25
C THR A 228 16.39 -38.33 -9.31
N ARG A 229 16.68 -38.94 -10.48
CA ARG A 229 17.25 -38.20 -11.63
C ARG A 229 16.31 -37.11 -12.16
N ILE A 230 14.99 -37.31 -12.04
CA ILE A 230 14.00 -36.30 -12.44
C ILE A 230 14.05 -35.12 -11.49
N ASP A 231 14.18 -35.38 -10.18
CA ASP A 231 14.37 -34.32 -9.18
C ASP A 231 15.62 -33.50 -9.48
N ALA A 232 16.74 -34.17 -9.79
CA ALA A 232 17.98 -33.49 -10.17
C ALA A 232 17.81 -32.59 -11.40
N ALA A 233 17.08 -33.07 -12.42
CA ALA A 233 16.80 -32.29 -13.62
C ALA A 233 15.92 -31.06 -13.32
N VAL A 234 14.83 -31.24 -12.57
CA VAL A 234 13.90 -30.15 -12.25
C VAL A 234 14.56 -29.11 -11.34
N VAL A 235 15.13 -29.54 -10.22
CA VAL A 235 15.79 -28.64 -9.26
C VAL A 235 17.00 -27.97 -9.90
N GLY A 236 17.82 -28.71 -10.66
CA GLY A 236 18.94 -28.13 -11.39
C GLY A 236 18.51 -27.07 -12.41
N THR A 237 17.40 -27.31 -13.13
CA THR A 237 16.84 -26.33 -14.07
C THR A 237 16.31 -25.10 -13.33
N LEU A 238 15.59 -25.28 -12.22
CA LEU A 238 15.11 -24.15 -11.40
C LEU A 238 16.28 -23.31 -10.86
N LEU A 239 17.33 -23.95 -10.36
CA LEU A 239 18.53 -23.28 -9.85
C LEU A 239 19.28 -22.53 -10.95
N LEU A 240 19.45 -23.15 -12.11
CA LEU A 240 20.08 -22.51 -13.26
C LEU A 240 19.26 -21.28 -13.69
N TRP A 241 17.94 -21.45 -13.85
CA TRP A 241 17.04 -20.39 -14.28
C TRP A 241 16.87 -19.29 -13.24
N HIS A 242 17.02 -19.59 -11.94
CA HIS A 242 17.09 -18.56 -10.90
C HIS A 242 18.27 -17.60 -11.13
N VAL A 243 19.37 -18.09 -11.68
CA VAL A 243 20.56 -17.26 -11.96
C VAL A 243 20.46 -16.56 -13.32
N ILE A 244 20.13 -17.29 -14.40
CA ILE A 244 20.21 -16.77 -15.78
C ILE A 244 18.86 -16.45 -16.42
N GLY A 245 17.77 -16.86 -15.80
CA GLY A 245 16.43 -16.79 -16.37
C GLY A 245 15.82 -15.40 -16.33
N ALA A 246 14.87 -15.16 -17.23
CA ALA A 246 14.11 -13.92 -17.26
C ALA A 246 13.21 -13.77 -16.03
N ASN A 247 13.02 -12.53 -15.60
CA ASN A 247 12.16 -12.15 -14.47
C ASN A 247 10.75 -11.77 -14.93
N THR A 248 9.82 -11.63 -13.98
CA THR A 248 8.48 -11.11 -14.29
C THR A 248 8.46 -9.59 -14.42
N ALA A 249 7.48 -9.05 -15.15
CA ALA A 249 7.41 -7.62 -15.45
C ALA A 249 7.26 -6.74 -14.20
N ASP A 250 6.51 -7.23 -13.19
CA ASP A 250 6.16 -6.45 -12.00
C ASP A 250 7.18 -6.58 -10.86
N ASP A 251 8.33 -7.23 -11.08
CA ASP A 251 9.35 -7.40 -10.04
C ASP A 251 9.83 -6.05 -9.48
N GLY A 252 10.06 -5.06 -10.36
CA GLY A 252 10.44 -3.71 -9.94
C GLY A 252 9.32 -3.00 -9.17
N TYR A 253 8.06 -3.27 -9.52
CA TYR A 253 6.89 -2.72 -8.84
C TYR A 253 6.83 -3.22 -7.39
N GLN A 254 6.90 -4.55 -7.21
CA GLN A 254 6.87 -5.19 -5.90
C GLN A 254 8.08 -4.82 -5.04
N LEU A 255 9.28 -4.77 -5.63
CA LEU A 255 10.48 -4.36 -4.93
C LEU A 255 10.40 -2.89 -4.48
N GLY A 256 9.84 -2.00 -5.31
CA GLY A 256 9.63 -0.60 -4.95
C GLY A 256 8.73 -0.44 -3.73
N MET A 257 7.59 -1.13 -3.72
CA MET A 257 6.67 -1.13 -2.57
C MET A 257 7.33 -1.71 -1.31
N ALA A 258 7.99 -2.88 -1.43
CA ALA A 258 8.65 -3.54 -0.30
C ALA A 258 9.75 -2.67 0.34
N ARG A 259 10.52 -1.92 -0.47
CA ARG A 259 11.56 -1.01 0.03
C ARG A 259 10.99 0.23 0.72
N ALA A 260 9.87 0.76 0.21
CA ALA A 260 9.24 1.95 0.77
C ALA A 260 8.45 1.65 2.05
N ALA A 261 7.95 0.42 2.22
CA ALA A 261 7.07 0.03 3.32
C ALA A 261 7.66 0.26 4.72
N GLY A 262 8.98 0.10 4.88
CA GLY A 262 9.66 0.30 6.17
C GLY A 262 9.55 1.74 6.68
N GLU A 263 9.88 2.71 5.82
CA GLU A 263 9.81 4.14 6.14
C GLU A 263 8.36 4.67 6.12
N ALA A 264 7.52 4.16 5.21
CA ALA A 264 6.11 4.55 5.17
C ALA A 264 5.32 4.08 6.41
N GLY A 265 5.79 3.03 7.09
CA GLY A 265 5.10 2.43 8.24
C GLY A 265 3.90 1.55 7.85
N TYR A 266 3.62 1.38 6.55
CA TYR A 266 2.58 0.50 6.02
C TYR A 266 2.89 0.11 4.55
N MET A 267 2.27 -0.97 4.06
CA MET A 267 2.47 -1.48 2.70
C MET A 267 1.65 -0.68 1.67
N ALA A 268 2.13 0.50 1.31
CA ALA A 268 1.51 1.38 0.32
C ALA A 268 1.63 0.84 -1.11
N ASN A 269 0.60 1.01 -1.93
CA ASN A 269 0.80 1.00 -3.37
C ASN A 269 1.59 2.26 -3.75
N TYR A 270 2.88 2.08 -4.00
CA TYR A 270 3.82 3.19 -4.16
C TYR A 270 3.61 3.99 -5.46
N PHE A 271 3.16 3.31 -6.52
CA PHE A 271 3.13 3.89 -7.87
C PHE A 271 1.74 4.38 -8.29
N ARG A 272 0.67 3.97 -7.60
CA ARG A 272 -0.70 4.23 -8.01
C ARG A 272 -1.62 4.41 -6.80
N TRP A 273 -2.84 4.89 -7.08
CA TRP A 273 -3.94 4.97 -6.13
C TRP A 273 -3.63 5.79 -4.88
N PHE A 274 -2.89 6.88 -5.04
CA PHE A 274 -2.70 7.89 -3.98
C PHE A 274 -2.11 7.34 -2.68
N GLY A 275 -1.27 6.30 -2.76
CA GLY A 275 -0.63 5.68 -1.60
C GLY A 275 -1.56 4.80 -0.75
N VAL A 276 -2.73 4.41 -1.28
CA VAL A 276 -3.62 3.43 -0.65
C VAL A 276 -2.90 2.08 -0.49
N PRO A 277 -3.03 1.39 0.65
CA PRO A 277 -2.33 0.12 0.89
C PRO A 277 -2.78 -1.02 -0.02
N GLU A 278 -1.90 -1.99 -0.24
CA GLU A 278 -2.16 -3.27 -0.92
C GLU A 278 -3.06 -4.24 -0.11
N ALA A 279 -3.70 -3.74 0.94
CA ALA A 279 -4.67 -4.50 1.71
C ALA A 279 -5.94 -4.75 0.87
N PRO A 280 -6.55 -5.94 0.93
CA PRO A 280 -6.27 -7.04 1.87
C PRO A 280 -5.28 -8.11 1.38
N PHE A 281 -4.69 -7.98 0.18
CA PHE A 281 -4.06 -9.11 -0.52
C PHE A 281 -2.54 -9.25 -0.30
N GLY A 282 -1.84 -8.15 -0.03
CA GLY A 282 -0.37 -8.14 0.04
C GLY A 282 0.24 -8.85 1.26
N THR A 283 -0.49 -8.90 2.37
CA THR A 283 -0.02 -9.49 3.64
C THR A 283 -0.29 -11.00 3.69
N PRO A 284 0.67 -11.84 4.14
CA PRO A 284 1.99 -11.49 4.68
C PRO A 284 3.13 -11.53 3.64
N PHE A 285 2.84 -11.83 2.37
CA PHE A 285 3.88 -12.09 1.39
C PHE A 285 4.76 -10.88 1.10
N TYR A 286 4.17 -9.71 0.86
CA TYR A 286 4.94 -8.47 0.64
C TYR A 286 5.64 -8.00 1.92
N ASP A 287 5.10 -8.29 3.10
CA ASP A 287 5.75 -7.98 4.38
C ASP A 287 7.03 -8.81 4.57
N VAL A 288 7.02 -10.08 4.13
CA VAL A 288 8.23 -10.90 4.09
C VAL A 288 9.25 -10.34 3.10
N LEU A 289 8.82 -9.88 1.92
CA LEU A 289 9.71 -9.22 0.97
C LEU A 289 10.30 -7.94 1.57
N ALA A 290 9.50 -7.11 2.24
CA ALA A 290 9.98 -5.91 2.93
C ALA A 290 11.06 -6.25 3.97
N ALA A 291 10.84 -7.28 4.79
CA ALA A 291 11.86 -7.77 5.72
C ALA A 291 13.13 -8.25 5.01
N MET A 292 12.99 -8.96 3.88
CA MET A 292 14.14 -9.40 3.08
C MET A 292 14.96 -8.23 2.50
N THR A 293 14.32 -7.11 2.16
CA THR A 293 15.02 -5.92 1.64
C THR A 293 15.99 -5.30 2.65
N GLN A 294 15.78 -5.53 3.97
CA GLN A 294 16.72 -5.09 5.00
C GLN A 294 18.05 -5.86 4.97
N VAL A 295 18.07 -7.06 4.39
CA VAL A 295 19.29 -7.86 4.23
C VAL A 295 19.96 -7.56 2.90
N SER A 296 19.20 -7.62 1.80
CA SER A 296 19.70 -7.34 0.45
C SER A 296 18.55 -7.06 -0.50
N THR A 297 18.79 -6.24 -1.53
CA THR A 297 17.86 -5.99 -2.63
C THR A 297 18.28 -6.68 -3.92
N ALA A 298 19.31 -7.54 -3.86
CA ALA A 298 19.79 -8.29 -5.02
C ALA A 298 18.70 -9.23 -5.57
N SER A 299 18.57 -9.30 -6.89
CA SER A 299 17.53 -10.12 -7.55
C SER A 299 17.60 -11.61 -7.16
N ILE A 300 18.82 -12.16 -7.02
CA ILE A 300 19.03 -13.57 -6.61
C ILE A 300 18.51 -13.82 -5.19
N TRP A 301 18.65 -12.83 -4.29
CA TRP A 301 18.15 -12.93 -2.93
C TRP A 301 16.63 -12.76 -2.87
N MET A 302 16.10 -11.70 -3.49
CA MET A 302 14.69 -11.37 -3.41
C MET A 302 13.78 -12.44 -4.04
N ARG A 303 14.25 -13.17 -5.05
CA ARG A 303 13.50 -14.27 -5.69
C ARG A 303 13.61 -15.62 -4.97
N LEU A 304 14.33 -15.72 -3.84
CA LEU A 304 14.43 -16.98 -3.08
C LEU A 304 13.08 -17.56 -2.63
N PRO A 305 12.07 -16.76 -2.23
CA PRO A 305 10.75 -17.30 -1.91
C PRO A 305 10.11 -18.01 -3.09
N ALA A 306 10.21 -17.44 -4.30
CA ALA A 306 9.70 -18.04 -5.52
C ALA A 306 10.46 -19.35 -5.85
N LEU A 307 11.80 -19.35 -5.80
CA LEU A 307 12.59 -20.56 -5.99
C LEU A 307 12.22 -21.67 -4.99
N SER A 308 12.09 -21.31 -3.71
CA SER A 308 11.73 -22.24 -2.64
C SER A 308 10.34 -22.82 -2.84
N ALA A 309 9.38 -21.99 -3.26
CA ALA A 309 8.03 -22.41 -3.61
C ALA A 309 8.04 -23.38 -4.81
N GLY A 310 8.86 -23.13 -5.83
CA GLY A 310 9.00 -24.02 -6.98
C GLY A 310 9.54 -25.39 -6.61
N ILE A 311 10.59 -25.44 -5.80
CA ILE A 311 11.15 -26.69 -5.29
C ILE A 311 10.11 -27.44 -4.46
N LEU A 312 9.41 -26.75 -3.55
CA LEU A 312 8.37 -27.35 -2.72
C LEU A 312 7.19 -27.86 -3.55
N CYS A 313 6.74 -27.07 -4.54
CA CYS A 313 5.66 -27.44 -5.45
C CYS A 313 6.01 -28.71 -6.23
N TRP A 314 7.23 -28.79 -6.78
CA TRP A 314 7.72 -30.01 -7.42
C TRP A 314 7.77 -31.20 -6.44
N TRP A 315 8.22 -30.97 -5.20
CA TRP A 315 8.28 -32.01 -4.18
C TRP A 315 6.91 -32.59 -3.88
N VAL A 316 5.91 -31.73 -3.72
CA VAL A 316 4.51 -32.13 -3.48
C VAL A 316 3.93 -32.84 -4.70
N LEU A 317 4.14 -32.33 -5.92
CA LEU A 317 3.69 -32.98 -7.15
C LEU A 317 4.24 -34.40 -7.28
N SER A 318 5.55 -34.55 -7.13
CA SER A 318 6.25 -35.83 -7.33
C SER A 318 5.95 -36.86 -6.25
N ARG A 319 5.80 -36.45 -4.98
CA ARG A 319 5.71 -37.37 -3.82
C ARG A 319 4.32 -37.53 -3.24
N GLU A 320 3.45 -36.54 -3.39
CA GLU A 320 2.07 -36.59 -2.90
C GLU A 320 1.07 -36.83 -4.01
N VAL A 321 1.17 -36.08 -5.10
CA VAL A 321 0.15 -36.09 -6.17
C VAL A 321 0.35 -37.28 -7.10
N ALA A 322 1.54 -37.44 -7.67
CA ALA A 322 1.80 -38.47 -8.67
C ALA A 322 1.57 -39.91 -8.15
N PRO A 323 1.97 -40.29 -6.92
CA PRO A 323 1.71 -41.62 -6.40
C PRO A 323 0.23 -41.90 -6.12
N ARG A 324 -0.58 -40.85 -6.02
CA ARG A 324 -2.03 -40.90 -5.84
C ARG A 324 -2.78 -40.98 -7.16
N LEU A 325 -2.22 -40.58 -8.31
CA LEU A 325 -2.95 -40.62 -9.59
C LEU A 325 -3.08 -42.03 -10.21
N GLY A 326 -2.67 -43.09 -9.51
CA GLY A 326 -2.99 -44.49 -9.85
C GLY A 326 -1.79 -45.42 -10.10
N VAL A 327 -2.06 -46.72 -10.13
CA VAL A 327 -1.05 -47.80 -10.29
C VAL A 327 -0.41 -47.81 -11.68
N ALA A 328 -1.13 -47.33 -12.72
CA ALA A 328 -0.62 -47.27 -14.09
C ALA A 328 0.60 -46.34 -14.23
N LEU A 329 0.66 -45.24 -13.47
CA LEU A 329 1.82 -44.34 -13.43
C LEU A 329 3.03 -44.94 -12.71
N ARG A 330 2.88 -46.07 -11.98
CA ARG A 330 3.99 -46.71 -11.25
C ARG A 330 4.81 -47.66 -12.12
N ARG A 331 4.26 -48.11 -13.24
CA ARG A 331 4.94 -49.06 -14.14
C ARG A 331 5.95 -48.41 -15.08
N THR A 332 5.78 -47.13 -15.41
CA THR A 332 6.67 -46.39 -16.32
C THR A 332 6.98 -45.01 -15.78
N ARG A 333 8.20 -44.52 -16.03
CA ARG A 333 8.63 -43.17 -15.59
C ARG A 333 8.22 -42.04 -16.54
N LEU A 334 7.63 -42.37 -17.70
CA LEU A 334 7.27 -41.40 -18.73
C LEU A 334 6.28 -40.33 -18.23
N PRO A 335 5.20 -40.67 -17.50
CA PRO A 335 4.27 -39.65 -17.01
C PRO A 335 4.90 -38.65 -16.03
N LEU A 336 5.86 -39.10 -15.21
CA LEU A 336 6.60 -38.22 -14.29
C LEU A 336 7.53 -37.26 -15.05
N TRP A 337 8.17 -37.72 -16.12
CA TRP A 337 8.96 -36.85 -17.00
C TRP A 337 8.08 -35.82 -17.72
N THR A 338 6.94 -36.23 -18.26
CA THR A 338 5.99 -35.30 -18.89
C THR A 338 5.50 -34.27 -17.89
N GLY A 339 5.11 -34.70 -16.67
CA GLY A 339 4.71 -33.80 -15.60
C GLY A 339 5.81 -32.81 -15.19
N ALA A 340 7.06 -33.27 -15.12
CA ALA A 340 8.23 -32.42 -14.85
C ALA A 340 8.42 -31.35 -15.92
N LEU A 341 8.35 -31.73 -17.20
CA LEU A 341 8.53 -30.81 -18.33
C LEU A 341 7.39 -29.80 -18.41
N VAL A 342 6.15 -30.23 -18.19
CA VAL A 342 4.99 -29.32 -18.14
C VAL A 342 5.14 -28.36 -16.96
N PHE A 343 5.49 -28.86 -15.76
CA PHE A 343 5.75 -28.00 -14.60
C PHE A 343 6.79 -26.92 -14.93
N LEU A 344 7.95 -27.31 -15.50
CA LEU A 344 8.98 -26.36 -15.89
C LEU A 344 8.50 -25.38 -16.97
N ALA A 345 7.75 -25.86 -17.98
CA ALA A 345 7.23 -25.01 -19.05
C ALA A 345 6.33 -23.88 -18.53
N PHE A 346 5.56 -24.12 -17.46
CA PHE A 346 4.79 -23.07 -16.80
C PHE A 346 5.62 -22.26 -15.80
N TRP A 347 6.51 -22.91 -15.04
CA TRP A 347 7.24 -22.26 -13.96
C TRP A 347 8.27 -21.24 -14.46
N LEU A 348 9.09 -21.63 -15.44
CA LEU A 348 10.22 -20.82 -15.89
C LEU A 348 9.80 -19.43 -16.43
N PRO A 349 8.77 -19.31 -17.30
CA PRO A 349 8.36 -18.00 -17.82
C PRO A 349 7.45 -17.19 -16.88
N LEU A 350 6.67 -17.84 -16.01
CA LEU A 350 5.60 -17.16 -15.26
C LEU A 350 5.93 -16.92 -13.78
N ASN A 351 6.75 -17.78 -13.17
CA ASN A 351 6.91 -17.83 -11.70
C ASN A 351 8.33 -17.49 -11.23
N ASN A 352 9.16 -16.88 -12.09
CA ASN A 352 10.53 -16.49 -11.77
C ASN A 352 10.60 -15.01 -11.34
N GLY A 353 9.87 -14.61 -10.30
CA GLY A 353 9.79 -13.20 -9.91
C GLY A 353 9.28 -12.95 -8.50
N LEU A 354 8.86 -11.72 -8.24
CA LEU A 354 8.35 -11.26 -6.95
C LEU A 354 6.82 -11.17 -6.87
N ARG A 355 6.13 -11.51 -7.96
CA ARG A 355 4.67 -11.64 -7.94
C ARG A 355 4.25 -12.87 -7.10
N PRO A 356 3.02 -12.91 -6.57
CA PRO A 356 2.61 -13.93 -5.61
C PRO A 356 2.21 -15.28 -6.24
N GLU A 357 2.16 -15.42 -7.57
CA GLU A 357 1.73 -16.66 -8.23
C GLU A 357 2.51 -17.92 -7.80
N PRO A 358 3.84 -17.89 -7.58
CA PRO A 358 4.58 -19.05 -7.10
C PRO A 358 4.06 -19.57 -5.76
N ILE A 359 3.71 -18.65 -4.85
CA ILE A 359 3.18 -18.97 -3.53
C ILE A 359 1.76 -19.49 -3.64
N VAL A 360 0.92 -18.85 -4.47
CA VAL A 360 -0.47 -19.28 -4.70
C VAL A 360 -0.50 -20.68 -5.32
N ALA A 361 0.28 -20.93 -6.37
CA ALA A 361 0.34 -22.24 -7.03
C ALA A 361 0.72 -23.36 -6.04
N THR A 362 1.73 -23.10 -5.20
CA THR A 362 2.16 -24.04 -4.16
C THR A 362 1.10 -24.20 -3.06
N GLY A 363 0.48 -23.11 -2.63
CA GLY A 363 -0.56 -23.10 -1.60
C GLY A 363 -1.82 -23.86 -2.01
N VAL A 364 -2.28 -23.70 -3.24
CA VAL A 364 -3.42 -24.45 -3.80
C VAL A 364 -3.11 -25.95 -3.81
N LEU A 365 -1.89 -26.34 -4.21
CA LEU A 365 -1.49 -27.74 -4.24
C LEU A 365 -1.43 -28.35 -2.83
N LEU A 366 -0.90 -27.61 -1.86
CA LEU A 366 -0.86 -28.01 -0.45
C LEU A 366 -2.26 -28.13 0.16
N ALA A 367 -3.16 -27.20 -0.15
CA ALA A 367 -4.55 -27.25 0.27
C ALA A 367 -5.25 -28.48 -0.29
N TRP A 368 -5.12 -28.74 -1.60
CA TRP A 368 -5.65 -29.94 -2.25
C TRP A 368 -5.10 -31.21 -1.60
N CYS A 369 -3.78 -31.31 -1.40
CA CYS A 369 -3.17 -32.46 -0.73
C CYS A 369 -3.67 -32.65 0.70
N SER A 370 -3.95 -31.56 1.42
CA SER A 370 -4.46 -31.60 2.80
C SER A 370 -5.90 -32.13 2.83
N VAL A 371 -6.77 -31.67 1.92
CA VAL A 371 -8.15 -32.15 1.78
C VAL A 371 -8.17 -33.63 1.40
N GLU A 372 -7.36 -34.04 0.41
CA GLU A 372 -7.26 -35.44 -0.01
C GLU A 372 -6.74 -36.37 1.10
N ARG A 373 -5.82 -35.87 1.96
CA ARG A 373 -5.38 -36.62 3.14
C ARG A 373 -6.48 -36.75 4.19
N ALA A 374 -7.32 -35.72 4.35
CA ALA A 374 -8.37 -35.67 5.36
C ALA A 374 -9.60 -36.51 4.97
N SER A 375 -9.98 -36.53 3.69
CA SER A 375 -11.14 -37.28 3.19
C SER A 375 -10.95 -38.79 3.25
N GLY A 376 -9.70 -39.27 3.34
CA GLY A 376 -9.38 -40.70 3.31
C GLY A 376 -9.76 -41.40 2.00
N LEU A 377 -10.26 -40.65 1.01
CA LEU A 377 -10.83 -41.18 -0.24
C LEU A 377 -9.80 -41.89 -1.12
N TRP A 378 -8.52 -41.76 -0.81
CA TRP A 378 -7.42 -42.44 -1.50
C TRP A 378 -6.41 -42.94 -0.46
N SER A 379 -6.82 -43.88 0.39
CA SER A 379 -5.86 -44.67 1.17
C SER A 379 -4.95 -45.42 0.19
N PRO A 380 -3.61 -45.32 0.29
CA PRO A 380 -2.76 -46.25 -0.43
C PRO A 380 -3.10 -47.64 0.11
N GLY A 381 -3.78 -48.45 -0.72
CA GLY A 381 -3.95 -49.87 -0.44
C GLY A 381 -2.61 -50.49 -0.04
N PRO A 382 -2.64 -51.59 0.74
CA PRO A 382 -1.46 -52.13 1.40
C PRO A 382 -0.29 -52.23 0.43
N ILE A 383 0.83 -51.63 0.82
CA ILE A 383 2.11 -51.79 0.14
C ILE A 383 2.50 -53.25 0.35
N ASN A 384 2.08 -54.14 -0.55
CA ASN A 384 2.69 -55.45 -0.70
C ASN A 384 4.07 -55.21 -1.32
N THR A 385 5.08 -55.12 -0.46
CA THR A 385 6.47 -55.36 -0.82
C THR A 385 6.64 -56.84 -1.14
N THR A 386 6.37 -57.20 -2.38
CA THR A 386 6.89 -58.39 -3.03
C THR A 386 7.03 -58.06 -4.51
N TYR A 387 8.22 -57.59 -4.90
CA TYR A 387 8.96 -57.95 -6.11
C TYR A 387 10.39 -57.48 -5.96
#